data_AF-A0A2K9PQE0-F1
#
_entry.id   AF-A0A2K9PQE0-F1
#
_cell.length_a   1.000
_cell.length_b   1.000
_cell.length_c   1.000
_cell.angle_alpha   90.00
_cell.angle_beta   90.00
_cell.angle_gamma   90.00
#
_symmetry.space_group_name_H-M   'P 1'
#
loop_
_entity.id
_entity.type
_entity.pdbx_description
1 polymer ?
#
loop_
_entity_poly.entity_id
_entity_poly.type
_entity_poly.pdbx_seq_one_letter_code
_entity_poly.pdbx_strand_id
1 'polypeptide(L)'
;MNKLEFSISLREKGLVKNEMIKEMEENGFDQSEIDYYLKKSDEIYLNQLLNYKQSSGQTKSSRTFKSITLLISLALLAGVFFGYASIGLIGLFIFWSLVKFGSYRR
;
A
#
# COMPACT_ATOMS: atom_id res chain seq x y z
N MET A 1 -3.53 -23.57 30.83
CA MET A 1 -3.78 -23.05 29.47
C MET A 1 -5.29 -22.96 29.28
N ASN A 2 -5.82 -21.91 28.66
CA ASN A 2 -7.25 -21.86 28.33
C ASN A 2 -7.54 -22.84 27.18
N LYS A 3 -8.66 -23.60 27.27
CA LYS A 3 -9.08 -24.58 26.27
C LYS A 3 -9.18 -23.99 24.86
N LEU A 4 -9.69 -22.76 24.76
CA LEU A 4 -9.78 -22.02 23.50
C LEU A 4 -8.40 -21.63 22.96
N GLU A 5 -7.53 -21.13 23.83
CA GLU A 5 -6.19 -20.67 23.47
C GLU A 5 -5.32 -21.85 22.99
N PHE A 6 -5.51 -23.02 23.59
CA PHE A 6 -4.92 -24.27 23.11
C PHE A 6 -5.37 -24.60 21.68
N SER A 7 -6.68 -24.58 21.40
CA SER A 7 -7.21 -24.85 20.05
C SER A 7 -6.71 -23.84 19.00
N ILE A 8 -6.55 -22.57 19.36
CA ILE A 8 -5.98 -21.54 18.49
C ILE A 8 -4.51 -21.84 18.22
N SER A 9 -3.73 -22.23 19.24
CA SER A 9 -2.32 -22.57 19.07
C SER A 9 -2.10 -23.77 18.14
N LEU A 10 -2.99 -24.77 18.16
CA LEU A 10 -2.95 -25.90 17.25
C LEU A 10 -3.19 -25.48 15.79
N ARG A 11 -4.08 -24.50 15.59
CA ARG A 11 -4.36 -23.93 14.28
C ARG A 11 -3.20 -23.07 13.76
N GLU A 12 -2.56 -22.29 14.63
CA GLU A 12 -1.36 -21.51 14.29
C GLU A 12 -0.18 -22.41 13.91
N LYS A 13 -0.05 -23.58 14.53
CA LYS A 13 0.94 -24.60 14.15
C LYS A 13 0.67 -25.22 12.77
N GLY A 14 -0.51 -25.00 12.18
CA GLY A 14 -0.86 -25.52 10.85
C GLY A 14 -1.22 -27.01 10.84
N LEU A 15 -1.62 -27.57 11.99
CA LEU A 15 -1.98 -28.97 12.11
C LEU A 15 -3.28 -29.30 11.36
N VAL A 16 -3.36 -30.52 10.84
CA VAL A 16 -4.57 -31.00 10.16
C VAL A 16 -5.65 -31.28 11.20
N LYS A 17 -6.94 -31.10 10.85
CA LYS A 17 -8.07 -31.28 11.80
C LYS A 17 -7.99 -32.59 12.60
N ASN A 18 -7.63 -33.70 11.95
CA ASN A 18 -7.52 -35.00 12.61
C ASN A 18 -6.38 -35.05 13.65
N GLU A 19 -5.27 -34.37 13.39
CA GLU A 19 -4.14 -34.25 14.32
C GLU A 19 -4.52 -33.36 15.51
N MET A 20 -5.22 -32.25 15.24
CA MET A 20 -5.73 -31.38 16.30
C MET A 20 -6.71 -32.10 17.23
N ILE A 21 -7.62 -32.90 16.68
CA ILE A 21 -8.56 -33.71 17.47
C ILE A 21 -7.79 -34.66 18.37
N LYS A 22 -6.79 -35.37 17.83
CA LYS A 22 -5.97 -36.32 18.60
C LYS A 22 -5.21 -35.64 19.73
N GLU A 23 -4.58 -34.49 19.46
CA GLU A 23 -3.83 -33.73 20.47
C GLU A 23 -4.76 -33.14 21.55
N MET A 24 -6.01 -32.78 21.21
CA MET A 24 -7.01 -32.34 22.18
C MET A 24 -7.55 -33.51 23.03
N GLU A 25 -7.79 -34.69 22.44
CA GLU A 25 -8.15 -35.90 23.20
C GLU A 25 -7.04 -36.28 24.20
N GLU A 26 -5.77 -36.25 23.76
CA GLU A 26 -4.61 -36.52 24.62
C GLU A 26 -4.47 -35.50 25.77
N ASN A 27 -4.98 -34.28 25.60
CA ASN A 27 -5.01 -33.23 26.62
C ASN A 27 -6.29 -33.26 27.49
N GLY A 28 -7.12 -34.30 27.37
CA GLY A 28 -8.28 -34.53 28.23
C GLY A 28 -9.51 -33.69 27.87
N PHE A 29 -9.64 -33.29 26.60
CA PHE A 29 -10.86 -32.67 26.10
C PHE A 29 -11.90 -33.74 25.77
N ASP A 30 -13.16 -33.45 26.09
CA ASP A 30 -14.28 -34.30 25.70
C ASP A 30 -14.68 -34.05 24.24
N GLN A 31 -15.25 -35.03 23.54
CA GLN A 31 -15.56 -34.88 22.10
C GLN A 31 -16.49 -33.70 21.81
N SER A 32 -17.43 -33.44 22.71
CA SER A 32 -18.35 -32.30 22.64
C SER A 32 -17.62 -30.94 22.72
N GLU A 33 -16.57 -30.88 23.54
CA GLU A 33 -15.73 -29.70 23.69
C GLU A 33 -14.79 -29.52 22.49
N ILE A 34 -14.24 -30.62 21.98
CA ILE A 34 -13.34 -30.62 20.81
C ILE A 34 -14.04 -29.99 19.61
N ASP A 35 -15.25 -30.45 19.28
CA ASP A 35 -16.00 -29.90 18.15
C ASP A 35 -16.37 -28.42 18.36
N TYR A 36 -16.73 -28.05 19.59
CA TYR A 36 -17.04 -26.66 19.93
C TYR A 36 -15.82 -25.75 19.75
N TYR A 37 -14.67 -26.13 20.33
CA TYR A 37 -13.47 -25.30 20.32
C TYR A 37 -12.80 -25.26 18.95
N LEU A 38 -12.77 -26.37 18.19
CA LEU A 38 -12.31 -26.38 16.81
C LEU A 38 -13.13 -25.46 15.91
N LYS A 39 -14.46 -25.51 16.03
CA LYS A 39 -15.32 -24.62 15.26
C LYS A 39 -15.06 -23.16 15.62
N LYS A 40 -14.92 -22.87 16.91
CA LYS A 40 -14.68 -21.51 17.40
C LYS A 40 -13.31 -20.97 17.01
N SER A 41 -12.26 -21.80 17.02
CA SER A 41 -10.93 -21.40 16.55
C SER A 41 -10.95 -21.09 15.05
N ASP A 42 -11.71 -21.85 14.26
CA ASP A 42 -11.84 -21.62 12.82
C ASP A 42 -12.53 -20.31 12.50
N GLU A 43 -13.61 -19.99 13.22
CA GLU A 43 -14.30 -18.70 13.11
C GLU A 43 -13.37 -17.53 13.46
N ILE A 44 -12.58 -17.65 14.53
CA ILE A 44 -11.61 -16.62 14.93
C ILE A 44 -10.53 -16.45 13.87
N TYR A 45 -9.96 -17.56 13.38
CA TYR A 45 -8.90 -17.54 12.36
C TYR A 45 -9.38 -16.93 11.04
N LEU A 46 -10.59 -17.32 10.59
CA LEU A 46 -11.21 -16.73 9.40
C LEU A 46 -11.51 -15.24 9.59
N ASN A 47 -12.02 -14.85 10.76
CA ASN A 47 -12.31 -13.45 11.04
C ASN A 47 -11.02 -12.61 11.08
N GLN A 48 -9.93 -13.15 11.63
CA GLN A 48 -8.61 -12.50 11.57
C GLN A 48 -8.10 -12.36 10.13
N LEU A 49 -8.22 -13.41 9.31
CA LEU A 49 -7.85 -13.37 7.88
C LEU A 49 -8.64 -12.32 7.10
N LEU A 50 -9.96 -12.27 7.33
CA LEU A 50 -10.84 -11.31 6.66
C LEU A 50 -10.55 -9.88 7.12
N ASN A 51 -10.38 -9.65 8.43
CA ASN A 51 -10.04 -8.32 8.97
C ASN A 51 -8.63 -7.89 8.57
N TYR A 52 -7.67 -8.81 8.48
CA TYR A 52 -6.33 -8.51 7.98
C TYR A 52 -6.38 -8.09 6.51
N LYS A 53 -7.10 -8.84 5.66
CA LYS A 53 -7.30 -8.50 4.25
C LYS A 53 -8.02 -7.16 4.06
N GLN A 54 -9.00 -6.86 4.92
CA GLN A 54 -9.74 -5.60 4.87
C GLN A 54 -8.91 -4.40 5.37
N SER A 55 -8.09 -4.59 6.40
CA SER A 55 -7.18 -3.56 6.90
C SER A 55 -6.00 -3.29 5.96
N SER A 56 -5.50 -4.29 5.23
CA SER A 56 -4.48 -4.10 4.19
C SER A 56 -5.01 -3.36 2.95
N GLY A 57 -6.33 -3.32 2.75
CA GLY A 57 -6.98 -2.61 1.63
C GLY A 57 -7.35 -1.15 1.92
N GLN A 58 -7.25 -0.71 3.17
CA GLN A 58 -7.60 0.65 3.56
C GLN A 58 -6.38 1.58 3.48
N THR A 59 -5.80 1.72 2.29
CA THR A 59 -4.85 2.79 2.02
C THR A 59 -5.55 4.12 2.27
N LYS A 60 -5.19 4.74 3.39
CA LYS A 60 -5.59 6.07 3.86
C LYS A 60 -5.04 7.14 2.90
N SER A 61 -5.55 7.19 1.66
CA SER A 61 -4.96 7.99 0.58
C SER A 61 -6.00 8.86 -0.11
N SER A 62 -6.41 9.93 0.56
CA SER A 62 -7.20 11.01 -0.06
C SER A 62 -6.58 12.39 0.13
N ARG A 63 -5.69 12.58 1.11
CA ARG A 63 -4.95 13.84 1.34
C ARG A 63 -3.65 13.95 0.56
N THR A 64 -2.88 12.86 0.47
CA THR A 64 -1.59 12.81 -0.25
C THR A 64 -1.75 12.87 -1.77
N PHE A 65 -2.80 12.25 -2.33
CA PHE A 65 -3.10 12.39 -3.77
C PHE A 65 -3.44 13.83 -4.16
N LYS A 66 -4.17 14.57 -3.30
CA LYS A 66 -4.46 15.99 -3.54
C LYS A 66 -3.19 16.86 -3.52
N SER A 67 -2.26 16.60 -2.59
CA SER A 67 -1.02 17.38 -2.53
C SER A 67 -0.08 17.11 -3.71
N ILE A 68 0.01 15.85 -4.17
CA ILE A 68 0.84 15.48 -5.33
C ILE A 68 0.30 16.13 -6.61
N THR A 69 -1.02 16.10 -6.80
CA THR A 69 -1.67 16.72 -7.98
C THR A 69 -1.41 18.23 -8.03
N LEU A 70 -1.48 18.91 -6.88
CA LEU A 70 -1.21 20.35 -6.78
C LEU A 70 0.25 20.67 -7.12
N LEU A 71 1.21 19.90 -6.57
CA LEU A 71 2.64 20.07 -6.88
C LEU A 71 2.94 19.87 -8.37
N ILE A 72 2.35 18.85 -9.00
CA ILE A 72 2.53 18.59 -10.45
C ILE A 72 1.98 19.76 -11.27
N SER A 73 0.78 20.27 -10.91
CA SER A 73 0.19 21.42 -11.61
C SER A 73 1.03 22.69 -11.48
N LEU A 74 1.64 22.92 -10.31
CA LEU A 74 2.53 24.05 -10.08
C LEU A 74 3.84 23.92 -10.86
N ALA A 75 4.41 22.72 -10.91
CA ALA A 75 5.63 22.44 -11.68
C ALA A 75 5.40 22.60 -13.19
N LEU A 76 4.26 22.14 -13.71
CA LEU A 76 3.86 22.37 -15.11
C LEU A 76 3.73 23.86 -15.44
N LEU A 77 3.08 24.63 -14.56
CA LEU A 77 2.93 26.06 -14.75
C LEU A 77 4.29 26.77 -14.77
N ALA A 78 5.17 26.46 -13.81
CA ALA A 78 6.53 27.00 -13.76
C ALA A 78 7.35 26.61 -14.99
N GLY A 79 7.22 25.36 -15.47
CA GLY A 79 7.88 24.87 -16.67
C GLY A 79 7.44 25.61 -17.94
N VAL A 80 6.15 25.94 -18.07
CA VAL A 80 5.65 26.75 -19.19
C VAL A 80 6.24 28.16 -19.15
N PHE A 81 6.25 28.82 -17.99
CA PHE A 81 6.88 30.15 -17.85
C PHE A 81 8.38 30.14 -18.16
N PHE A 82 9.11 29.13 -17.68
CA PHE A 82 10.53 28.95 -18.01
C PHE A 82 10.74 28.63 -19.49
N GLY A 83 9.85 27.84 -20.11
CA GLY A 83 9.85 27.56 -21.54
C GLY A 83 9.69 28.82 -22.38
N TYR A 84 8.72 29.69 -22.05
CA TYR A 84 8.55 30.97 -22.71
C TYR A 84 9.73 31.94 -22.46
N ALA A 85 10.25 31.99 -21.24
CA ALA A 85 11.41 32.83 -20.91
C ALA A 85 12.67 32.38 -21.66
N SER A 86 12.88 31.07 -21.79
CA SER A 86 14.00 30.50 -22.55
C SER A 86 13.83 30.68 -24.06
N ILE A 87 12.63 30.53 -24.62
CA ILE A 87 12.34 30.86 -26.02
C ILE A 87 12.62 32.35 -26.31
N GLY A 88 12.27 33.24 -25.37
CA GLY A 88 12.53 34.68 -25.47
C GLY A 88 14.02 35.02 -25.43
N LEU A 89 14.77 34.39 -24.52
CA LEU A 89 16.23 34.54 -24.44
C LEU A 89 16.95 34.00 -25.68
N ILE A 90 16.53 32.85 -26.21
CA ILE A 90 17.08 32.28 -27.44
C ILE A 90 16.76 33.17 -28.64
N GLY A 91 15.53 33.69 -28.73
CA GLY A 91 15.15 34.66 -29.76
C GLY A 91 15.98 35.95 -29.69
N LEU A 92 16.23 36.46 -28.48
CA LEU A 92 17.05 37.64 -28.26
C LEU A 92 18.53 37.40 -28.61
N PHE A 93 19.05 36.20 -28.33
CA PHE A 93 20.40 35.79 -28.72
C PHE A 93 20.56 35.71 -30.24
N ILE A 94 19.58 35.14 -30.94
CA ILE A 94 19.57 35.08 -32.42
C ILE A 94 19.49 36.49 -33.01
N PHE A 95 18.61 37.35 -32.47
CA PHE A 95 18.46 38.73 -32.93
C PHE A 95 19.75 39.54 -32.71
N TRP A 96 20.41 39.36 -31.56
CA TRP A 96 21.70 40.00 -31.27
C TRP A 96 22.83 39.50 -32.18
N SER A 97 22.84 38.20 -32.50
CA SER A 97 23.76 37.61 -33.49
C SER A 97 23.55 38.21 -34.89
N LEU A 98 22.30 38.34 -35.35
CA LEU A 98 21.96 38.95 -36.64
C LEU A 98 22.35 40.43 -36.70
N VAL A 99 22.09 41.20 -35.64
CA VAL A 99 22.50 42.61 -35.57
C VAL A 99 24.02 42.76 -35.64
N LYS A 100 24.78 41.89 -34.96
CA LYS A 100 26.25 41.88 -35.06
C LYS A 100 26.74 41.54 -36.46
N PHE A 101 26.12 40.57 -37.14
CA PHE A 101 26.49 40.21 -38.52
C PHE A 101 26.11 41.29 -39.55
N GLY A 102 25.01 42.01 -39.34
CA GLY A 102 24.61 43.14 -40.19
C GLY A 102 25.54 44.36 -40.09
N SER A 103 26.13 44.60 -38.92
CA SER A 103 27.06 45.72 -38.70
C SER A 103 28.49 45.46 -39.20
N TYR A 104 28.87 44.21 -39.47
CA TYR A 104 30.21 43.87 -39.95
C TYR A 104 30.35 43.95 -41.47
N ARG A 105 29.22 44.11 -42.19
CA ARG A 105 29.16 44.07 -43.67
C ARG A 105 28.94 45.45 -44.31
N ARG A 106 29.23 46.53 -43.59
CA ARG A 106 29.19 47.90 -44.10
C ARG A 106 30.57 48.51 -44.12
#